data_AF-A0A3S3J923-F1
#
_entry.id   AF-A0A3S3J923-F1
#
_cell.length_a   1.000
_cell.length_b   1.000
_cell.length_c   1.000
_cell.angle_alpha   90.00
_cell.angle_beta   90.00
_cell.angle_gamma   90.00
#
_symmetry.space_group_name_H-M   'P 1'
#
loop_
_entity.id
_entity.type
_entity.pdbx_description
1 polymer ?
#
loop_
_entity_poly.entity_id
_entity_poly.type
_entity_poly.pdbx_seq_one_letter_code
_entity_poly.pdbx_strand_id
1 'polypeptide(L)'
;MGNAWWNLTLRFLLELAALLGLGVASWGLSEGWWRWLLALASPLIAAALWGIFAVPDDPSRSGRAPVPVPGGVRLVLELIILLGGAAGFYVAGHAAAGLVMALLIALSYAFSLNRLGWLLRQ
;
A
#
# COMPACT_ATOMS: atom_id res chain seq x y z
N MET A 1 -2.86 10.01 20.12
CA MET A 1 -1.40 9.85 20.27
C MET A 1 -1.13 8.46 20.79
N GLY A 2 -0.58 7.58 19.97
CA GLY A 2 -0.41 6.16 20.32
C GLY A 2 -0.24 5.29 19.08
N ASN A 3 0.59 5.72 18.13
CA ASN A 3 1.01 4.81 17.07
C ASN A 3 2.22 4.11 17.64
N ALA A 4 2.02 2.92 18.21
CA ALA A 4 3.15 2.14 18.72
C ALA A 4 4.15 1.99 17.57
N TRP A 5 5.40 2.40 17.80
CA TRP A 5 6.44 2.54 16.77
C TRP A 5 6.57 1.29 15.89
N TRP A 6 6.35 0.11 16.48
CA TRP A 6 6.31 -1.16 15.78
C TRP A 6 5.27 -1.22 14.65
N ASN A 7 4.08 -0.61 14.83
CA ASN A 7 3.01 -0.65 13.83
C ASN A 7 3.32 0.28 12.65
N LEU A 8 3.99 1.40 12.90
CA LEU A 8 4.49 2.26 11.81
C LEU A 8 5.58 1.53 11.02
N THR A 9 6.51 0.86 11.71
CA THR A 9 7.52 0.02 11.05
C THR A 9 6.87 -1.10 10.24
N LEU A 10 5.87 -1.79 10.80
CA LEU A 10 5.12 -2.82 10.10
C LEU A 10 4.43 -2.26 8.85
N ARG A 11 3.75 -1.12 8.95
CA ARG A 11 3.12 -0.45 7.79
C ARG A 11 4.15 -0.13 6.72
N PHE A 12 5.29 0.43 7.10
CA PHE A 12 6.36 0.74 6.15
C PHE A 12 6.88 -0.52 5.43
N LEU A 13 7.10 -1.62 6.16
CA LEU A 13 7.51 -2.89 5.56
C LEU A 13 6.44 -3.46 4.63
N LEU A 14 5.16 -3.33 5.01
CA LEU A 14 4.04 -3.75 4.16
C LEU A 14 3.91 -2.88 2.91
N GLU A 15 4.17 -1.58 2.98
CA GLU A 15 4.20 -0.68 1.83
C GLU A 15 5.30 -1.11 0.85
N LEU A 16 6.52 -1.39 1.35
CA LEU A 16 7.62 -1.88 0.51
C LEU A 16 7.29 -3.24 -0.12
N ALA A 17 6.75 -4.17 0.68
CA ALA A 17 6.32 -5.47 0.20
C ALA A 17 5.21 -5.35 -0.86
N ALA A 18 4.30 -4.38 -0.72
CA ALA A 18 3.24 -4.16 -1.69
C ALA A 18 3.78 -3.72 -3.05
N LEU A 19 4.73 -2.78 -3.06
CA LEU A 19 5.40 -2.35 -4.30
C LEU A 19 6.13 -3.51 -4.96
N LEU A 20 6.82 -4.36 -4.18
CA LEU A 20 7.45 -5.57 -4.71
C LEU A 20 6.42 -6.54 -5.29
N GLY A 21 5.32 -6.80 -4.59
CA GLY A 21 4.25 -7.69 -5.05
C GLY A 21 3.62 -7.21 -6.36
N LEU A 22 3.39 -5.90 -6.51
CA LEU A 22 2.90 -5.30 -7.75
C LEU A 22 3.89 -5.46 -8.91
N GLY A 23 5.19 -5.25 -8.66
CA GLY A 23 6.25 -5.47 -9.65
C GLY A 23 6.34 -6.94 -10.08
N VAL A 24 6.31 -7.87 -9.12
CA VAL A 24 6.33 -9.31 -9.36
C VAL A 24 5.10 -9.77 -10.15
N ALA A 25 3.91 -9.27 -9.82
CA ALA A 25 2.70 -9.57 -10.59
C ALA A 25 2.81 -9.08 -12.04
N SER A 26 3.33 -7.87 -12.22
CA SER A 26 3.45 -7.22 -13.53
C SER A 26 4.48 -7.90 -14.43
N TRP A 27 5.48 -8.58 -13.83
CA TRP A 27 6.44 -9.41 -14.55
C TRP A 27 5.78 -10.56 -15.33
N GLY A 28 4.65 -11.09 -14.84
CA GLY A 28 3.92 -12.15 -15.52
C GLY A 28 3.00 -11.68 -16.66
N LEU A 29 2.83 -10.36 -16.84
CA LEU A 29 1.84 -9.81 -17.79
C LEU A 29 2.34 -9.69 -19.23
N SER A 30 3.65 -9.75 -19.47
CA SER A 30 4.21 -9.62 -20.82
C SER A 30 5.55 -10.34 -20.95
N GLU A 31 5.98 -10.54 -22.19
CA GLU A 31 7.26 -11.16 -22.53
C GLU A 31 8.26 -10.15 -23.11
N GLY A 32 9.54 -10.54 -23.16
CA GLY A 32 10.60 -9.73 -23.74
C GLY A 32 10.89 -8.44 -22.96
N TRP A 33 11.19 -7.36 -23.69
CA TRP A 33 11.58 -6.08 -23.09
C TRP A 33 10.44 -5.40 -22.30
N TRP A 34 9.18 -5.56 -22.75
CA TRP A 34 8.03 -4.94 -22.09
C TRP A 34 7.83 -5.40 -20.66
N ARG A 35 8.28 -6.61 -20.34
CA ARG A 35 8.25 -7.16 -18.99
C ARG A 35 8.98 -6.29 -17.98
N TRP A 36 10.17 -5.81 -18.35
CA TRP A 36 10.97 -4.93 -17.49
C TRP A 36 10.28 -3.58 -17.29
N LEU A 37 9.71 -3.03 -18.36
CA LEU A 37 8.99 -1.76 -18.30
C LEU A 37 7.77 -1.87 -17.39
N LEU A 38 6.95 -2.90 -17.53
CA LEU A 38 5.76 -3.09 -16.68
C LEU A 38 6.11 -3.37 -15.22
N ALA A 39 7.12 -4.20 -14.97
CA ALA A 39 7.57 -4.52 -13.62
C ALA A 39 8.10 -3.30 -12.87
N LEU A 40 8.66 -2.31 -13.58
CA LEU A 40 9.11 -1.05 -12.98
C LEU A 40 8.00 0.01 -12.95
N ALA A 41 7.22 0.15 -14.02
CA ALA A 41 6.18 1.16 -14.13
C ALA A 41 5.06 0.94 -13.09
N SER A 42 4.67 -0.31 -12.84
CA SER A 42 3.61 -0.64 -11.88
C SER A 42 3.88 -0.13 -10.45
N PRO A 43 5.00 -0.47 -9.79
CA PRO A 43 5.31 0.07 -8.47
C PRO A 43 5.57 1.58 -8.49
N LEU A 44 6.12 2.14 -9.57
CA LEU A 44 6.33 3.60 -9.67
C LEU A 44 5.00 4.36 -9.74
N ILE A 45 4.03 3.87 -10.51
CA ILE A 45 2.69 4.44 -10.57
C ILE A 45 2.02 4.33 -9.20
N ALA A 46 2.10 3.17 -8.54
CA ALA A 46 1.54 2.99 -7.20
C ALA A 46 2.18 3.95 -6.18
N ALA A 47 3.50 4.10 -6.19
CA ALA A 47 4.22 5.03 -5.32
C ALA A 47 3.84 6.49 -5.61
N ALA A 48 3.70 6.87 -6.88
CA ALA A 48 3.24 8.19 -7.26
C ALA A 48 1.81 8.47 -6.77
N LEU A 49 0.87 7.55 -7.00
CA LEU A 49 -0.50 7.67 -6.50
C LEU A 49 -0.50 7.79 -4.96
N TRP A 50 0.28 6.96 -4.27
CA TRP A 50 0.41 6.98 -2.82
C TRP A 50 1.01 8.29 -2.28
N GLY A 51 1.94 8.92 -2.99
CA GLY A 51 2.58 10.16 -2.59
C GLY A 51 1.78 11.42 -2.95
N ILE A 52 1.06 11.41 -4.08
CA ILE A 52 0.34 12.57 -4.61
C ILE A 52 -1.00 12.76 -3.89
N PHE A 53 -1.80 11.69 -3.76
CA PHE A 53 -3.16 11.77 -3.24
C PHE A 53 -3.20 11.53 -1.73
N ALA A 54 -3.02 12.58 -0.93
CA ALA A 54 -2.95 12.44 0.52
C ALA A 54 -4.03 13.25 1.25
N VAL A 55 -4.30 12.86 2.50
CA VAL A 55 -5.14 13.66 3.39
C VAL A 55 -4.23 14.69 4.07
N PRO A 56 -4.62 15.98 4.08
CA PRO A 56 -3.89 17.01 4.82
C PRO A 56 -3.69 16.61 6.29
N ASP A 57 -2.53 16.93 6.85
CA ASP A 57 -2.21 16.72 8.27
C ASP A 57 -2.30 15.25 8.75
N ASP A 58 -2.20 14.28 7.83
CA ASP A 58 -2.18 12.85 8.20
C ASP A 58 -0.99 12.57 9.15
N PRO A 59 -1.27 12.17 10.41
CA PRO A 59 -0.24 11.97 11.43
C PRO A 59 0.67 10.77 11.15
N SER A 60 0.35 9.95 10.14
CA SER A 60 1.22 8.85 9.70
C SER A 60 2.21 9.25 8.60
N ARG A 61 2.20 10.51 8.17
CA ARG A 61 2.98 11.03 7.03
C ARG A 61 3.55 12.41 7.35
N SER A 62 4.23 13.02 6.38
CA SER A 62 4.79 14.38 6.47
C SER A 62 3.73 15.50 6.52
N GLY A 63 2.44 15.18 6.53
CA GLY A 63 1.33 16.15 6.51
C GLY A 63 1.14 16.89 5.18
N ARG A 64 2.09 16.78 4.23
CA ARG A 64 1.99 17.40 2.90
C ARG A 64 1.09 16.56 1.99
N ALA A 65 0.07 17.22 1.43
CA ALA A 65 -0.83 16.63 0.44
C ALA A 65 -0.75 17.44 -0.87
N PRO A 66 0.06 17.00 -1.86
CA PRO A 66 0.13 17.67 -3.16
C PRO A 66 -1.25 17.76 -3.83
N VAL A 67 -2.03 16.67 -3.76
CA VAL A 67 -3.44 16.65 -4.13
C VAL A 67 -4.25 16.18 -2.91
N PRO A 68 -4.98 17.08 -2.23
CA PRO A 68 -5.79 16.71 -1.08
C PRO A 68 -6.98 15.87 -1.52
N VAL A 69 -7.23 14.76 -0.81
CA VAL A 69 -8.37 13.87 -1.05
C VAL A 69 -9.10 13.54 0.27
N PRO A 70 -10.40 13.23 0.23
CA PRO A 70 -11.14 12.77 1.42
C PRO A 70 -10.51 11.51 2.02
N GLY A 71 -10.60 11.33 3.34
CA GLY A 71 -9.91 10.22 3.98
C GLY A 71 -10.47 8.85 3.63
N GLY A 72 -11.74 8.75 3.23
CA GLY A 72 -12.31 7.55 2.62
C GLY A 72 -11.63 7.18 1.29
N VAL A 73 -11.38 8.15 0.42
CA VAL A 73 -10.66 7.93 -0.86
C VAL A 73 -9.22 7.50 -0.59
N ARG A 74 -8.57 8.16 0.37
CA ARG A 74 -7.22 7.76 0.82
C ARG A 74 -7.20 6.32 1.32
N LEU A 75 -8.17 5.92 2.13
CA LEU A 75 -8.26 4.57 2.68
C LEU A 75 -8.43 3.52 1.58
N VAL A 76 -9.30 3.78 0.61
CA VAL A 76 -9.50 2.89 -0.55
C VAL A 76 -8.21 2.77 -1.35
N LEU A 77 -7.52 3.88 -1.61
CA LEU A 77 -6.22 3.85 -2.30
C LEU A 77 -5.18 3.05 -1.52
N GLU A 78 -5.10 3.23 -0.19
CA GLU A 78 -4.18 2.48 0.67
C GLU A 78 -4.46 0.97 0.58
N LEU A 79 -5.72 0.56 0.66
CA LEU A 79 -6.13 -0.84 0.57
C LEU A 79 -5.87 -1.43 -0.82
N ILE A 80 -6.17 -0.71 -1.90
CA ILE A 80 -5.92 -1.16 -3.27
C ILE A 80 -4.44 -1.47 -3.47
N ILE A 81 -3.55 -0.59 -3.01
CA ILE A 81 -2.11 -0.77 -3.22
C ILE A 81 -1.58 -1.91 -2.33
N LEU A 82 -1.94 -1.93 -1.05
CA LEU A 82 -1.47 -2.97 -0.11
C LEU A 82 -2.00 -4.36 -0.46
N LEU A 83 -3.31 -4.50 -0.67
CA LEU A 83 -3.93 -5.77 -1.05
C LEU A 83 -3.59 -6.14 -2.49
N GLY A 84 -3.39 -5.18 -3.38
CA GLY A 84 -2.91 -5.42 -4.74
C GLY A 84 -1.52 -6.05 -4.76
N GLY A 85 -0.62 -5.62 -3.89
CA GLY A 85 0.69 -6.27 -3.71
C GLY A 85 0.57 -7.69 -3.15
N ALA A 86 -0.29 -7.91 -2.15
CA ALA A 86 -0.55 -9.24 -1.59
C ALA A 86 -1.15 -10.20 -2.64
N ALA A 87 -2.13 -9.72 -3.41
CA ALA A 87 -2.70 -10.44 -4.55
C ALA A 87 -1.63 -10.72 -5.62
N GLY A 88 -0.72 -9.77 -5.83
CA GLY A 88 0.40 -9.92 -6.75
C GLY A 88 1.30 -11.10 -6.40
N PHE A 89 1.69 -11.24 -5.13
CA PHE A 89 2.41 -12.42 -4.66
C PHE A 89 1.60 -13.71 -4.84
N TYR A 90 0.30 -13.66 -4.53
CA TYR A 90 -0.56 -14.83 -4.66
C TYR A 90 -0.65 -15.34 -6.10
N VAL A 91 -0.93 -14.44 -7.06
CA VAL A 91 -1.06 -14.78 -8.49
C VAL A 91 0.29 -15.19 -9.10
N ALA A 92 1.40 -14.65 -8.60
CA ALA A 92 2.74 -15.09 -8.99
C ALA A 92 3.17 -16.45 -8.41
N GLY A 93 2.27 -17.16 -7.71
CA GLY A 93 2.55 -18.48 -7.15
C GLY A 93 3.13 -18.47 -5.72
N HIS A 94 3.37 -17.29 -5.14
CA HIS A 94 3.83 -17.13 -3.76
C HIS A 94 2.65 -16.98 -2.79
N ALA A 95 1.73 -17.96 -2.81
CA ALA A 95 0.48 -17.90 -2.04
C ALA A 95 0.69 -17.67 -0.54
N ALA A 96 1.67 -18.34 0.07
CA ALA A 96 1.98 -18.15 1.50
C ALA A 96 2.40 -16.70 1.81
N ALA A 97 3.23 -16.09 0.97
CA ALA A 97 3.65 -14.69 1.14
C ALA A 97 2.46 -13.73 1.00
N GLY A 98 1.61 -13.93 -0.02
CA GLY A 98 0.40 -13.13 -0.21
C GLY A 98 -0.57 -13.22 0.97
N LEU A 99 -0.81 -14.43 1.51
CA LEU A 99 -1.69 -14.65 2.65
C LEU A 99 -1.12 -14.04 3.94
N VAL A 100 0.17 -14.26 4.24
CA VAL A 100 0.83 -13.66 5.40
C VAL A 100 0.77 -12.14 5.32
N MET A 101 1.04 -11.56 4.15
CA MET A 101 0.96 -10.13 3.94
C MET A 101 -0.46 -9.59 4.17
N ALA A 102 -1.50 -10.27 3.65
CA ALA A 102 -2.90 -9.88 3.89
C ALA A 102 -3.28 -9.91 5.37
N LEU A 103 -2.84 -10.94 6.12
CA LEU A 103 -3.05 -11.03 7.56
C LEU A 103 -2.33 -9.91 8.32
N LEU A 104 -1.09 -9.59 7.94
CA LEU A 104 -0.33 -8.51 8.56
C LEU A 104 -0.93 -7.13 8.25
N ILE A 105 -1.51 -6.92 7.07
CA ILE A 105 -2.28 -5.71 6.74
C ILE A 105 -3.49 -5.60 7.67
N ALA A 106 -4.28 -6.67 7.81
CA ALA A 106 -5.44 -6.69 8.69
C ALA A 106 -5.05 -6.39 10.15
N LEU A 107 -3.95 -7.01 10.63
CA LEU A 107 -3.39 -6.77 11.95
C LEU A 107 -3.03 -5.29 12.13
N SER A 108 -2.25 -4.72 11.19
CA SER A 108 -1.83 -3.33 11.26
C SER A 108 -3.01 -2.36 11.29
N TYR A 109 -4.08 -2.64 10.54
CA TYR A 109 -5.30 -1.83 10.52
C TYR A 109 -6.10 -1.96 11.81
N ALA A 110 -6.16 -3.15 12.41
CA ALA A 110 -6.77 -3.37 13.72
C ALA A 110 -6.07 -2.55 14.83
N PHE A 111 -4.76 -2.36 14.74
CA PHE A 111 -4.02 -1.47 15.64
C PHE A 111 -4.08 0.01 15.25
N SER A 112 -4.72 0.34 14.12
CA SER A 112 -4.84 1.70 13.59
C SER A 112 -6.28 2.22 13.60
N LEU A 113 -7.21 1.60 14.33
CA LEU A 113 -8.64 1.96 14.34
C LEU A 113 -8.88 3.45 14.65
N ASN A 114 -8.11 4.04 15.57
CA ASN A 114 -8.20 5.46 15.88
C ASN A 114 -7.86 6.35 14.66
N ARG A 115 -6.84 5.98 13.88
CA ARG A 115 -6.49 6.68 12.61
C ARG A 115 -7.56 6.46 11.56
N LEU A 116 -8.09 5.24 11.44
CA LEU A 116 -9.16 4.93 10.48
C LEU A 116 -10.42 5.76 10.78
N GLY A 117 -10.82 5.85 12.05
CA GLY A 117 -11.93 6.71 12.45
C GLY A 117 -11.66 8.19 12.21
N TRP A 118 -10.41 8.66 12.35
CA TRP A 118 -10.03 10.02 11.99
C TRP A 118 -10.11 10.26 10.47
N LEU A 119 -9.56 9.34 9.66
CA LEU A 119 -9.60 9.42 8.20
C LEU A 119 -11.03 9.49 7.68
N LEU A 120 -11.95 8.68 8.21
CA LEU A 120 -13.35 8.68 7.77
C LEU A 120 -14.12 9.96 8.16
N ARG A 121 -13.55 10.81 9.02
CA ARG A 121 -14.12 12.10 9.42
C ARG A 121 -13.53 13.29 8.64
N GLN A 122 -12.50 13.06 7.82
CA GLN A 122 -11.88 14.06 6.93
C GLN A 122 -12.48 13.97 5.53
#